data_AF-A0A524RV41-F1
#
_entry.id   AF-A0A524RV41-F1
#
_cell.length_a   1.000
_cell.length_b   1.000
_cell.length_c   1.000
_cell.angle_alpha   90.00
_cell.angle_beta   90.00
_cell.angle_gamma   90.00
#
_symmetry.space_group_name_H-M   'P 1'
#
loop_
_entity.id
_entity.type
_entity.pdbx_description
1 polymer ?
#
loop_
_entity_poly.entity_id
_entity_poly.type
_entity_poly.pdbx_seq_one_letter_code
_entity_poly.pdbx_strand_id
1 'polypeptide(L)'
;KVSGSKATDKLYRRHSGRPGGMKVETFQHLQARLPERIIEAAVKGMLPRNVLGRRLFRKLKVYKGSEHPHAAQQPRPLSLN
;
A
#
# COMPACT_ATOMS: atom_id res chain seq x y z
N LYS A 1 6.95 -2.98 -10.34
CA LYS A 1 7.29 -1.84 -11.23
C LYS A 1 5.99 -1.25 -11.79
N VAL A 2 5.88 0.08 -11.93
CA VAL A 2 4.74 0.71 -12.63
C VAL A 2 5.10 0.96 -14.09
N SER A 3 4.11 0.94 -14.99
CA SER A 3 4.29 1.15 -16.43
C SER A 3 3.93 2.58 -16.88
N GLY A 4 4.50 3.02 -18.01
CA GLY A 4 4.23 4.33 -18.61
C GLY A 4 4.54 5.51 -17.68
N SER A 5 3.78 6.59 -17.81
CA SER A 5 3.92 7.82 -17.00
C SER A 5 3.25 7.72 -15.61
N LYS A 6 2.86 6.52 -15.16
CA LYS A 6 2.16 6.34 -13.87
C LYS A 6 2.97 6.80 -12.66
N ALA A 7 4.30 6.87 -12.77
CA ALA A 7 5.15 7.35 -11.70
C ALA A 7 4.87 8.83 -11.36
N THR A 8 4.67 9.66 -12.39
CA THR A 8 4.43 11.11 -12.27
C THR A 8 2.94 11.43 -12.20
N ASP A 9 2.13 10.75 -13.01
CA ASP A 9 0.76 11.19 -13.29
C ASP A 9 -0.26 10.59 -12.32
N LYS A 10 0.07 9.46 -11.68
CA LYS A 10 -0.87 8.80 -10.76
C LYS A 10 -0.93 9.58 -9.45
N LEU A 11 -2.11 10.13 -9.17
CA LEU A 11 -2.36 10.92 -7.97
C LEU A 11 -3.04 10.10 -6.86
N TYR A 12 -2.48 10.17 -5.66
CA TYR A 12 -3.07 9.69 -4.42
C TYR A 12 -3.71 10.85 -3.68
N ARG A 13 -4.99 10.70 -3.33
CA ARG A 13 -5.78 11.75 -2.68
C ARG A 13 -6.25 11.28 -1.31
N ARG A 14 -6.20 12.17 -0.32
CA ARG A 14 -6.80 11.95 0.99
C ARG A 14 -7.37 13.26 1.52
N HIS A 15 -8.40 13.16 2.34
CA HIS A 15 -9.06 14.32 2.95
C HIS A 15 -9.06 14.17 4.46
N SER A 16 -8.86 15.27 5.18
CA SER A 16 -8.86 15.27 6.66
C SER A 16 -10.25 15.40 7.27
N GLY A 17 -11.25 15.83 6.50
CA GLY A 17 -12.62 16.13 6.95
C GLY A 17 -12.91 17.61 7.22
N ARG A 18 -11.88 18.46 7.27
CA ARG A 18 -12.02 19.93 7.46
C ARG A 18 -12.01 20.68 6.12
N PRO A 19 -12.61 21.88 6.02
CA PRO A 19 -12.48 22.74 4.84
C PRO A 19 -11.00 22.97 4.46
N GLY A 20 -10.68 22.88 3.17
CA GLY A 20 -9.28 22.97 2.68
C GLY A 20 -8.40 21.77 3.02
N GLY A 21 -8.95 20.70 3.59
CA GLY A 21 -8.21 19.55 4.11
C GLY A 21 -7.74 18.52 3.08
N MET A 22 -7.83 18.82 1.78
CA MET A 22 -7.46 17.89 0.71
C MET A 22 -5.94 17.85 0.53
N LYS A 23 -5.37 16.65 0.53
CA LYS A 23 -3.95 16.42 0.24
C LYS A 23 -3.83 15.49 -0.96
N VAL A 24 -3.01 15.89 -1.92
CA VAL A 24 -2.74 15.17 -3.17
C VAL A 24 -1.25 14.95 -3.30
N GLU A 25 -0.84 13.75 -3.69
CA GLU A 25 0.57 13.38 -3.84
C GLU A 25 0.72 12.45 -5.04
N THR A 26 1.81 12.56 -5.81
CA THR A 26 2.09 11.65 -6.93
C THR A 26 2.59 10.31 -6.44
N PHE A 27 2.53 9.28 -7.29
CA PHE A 27 3.07 7.96 -6.98
C PHE A 27 4.56 8.03 -6.59
N GLN A 28 5.36 8.79 -7.34
CA GLN A 28 6.80 8.93 -7.08
C GLN A 28 7.08 9.52 -5.70
N HIS A 29 6.39 10.61 -5.32
CA HIS A 29 6.57 11.22 -4.00
C HIS A 29 6.11 10.29 -2.88
N LEU A 30 4.97 9.62 -3.05
CA LEU A 30 4.49 8.66 -2.06
C LEU A 30 5.43 7.46 -1.94
N GLN A 31 6.02 6.99 -3.03
CA GLN A 31 6.96 5.87 -3.04
C GLN A 31 8.25 6.20 -2.28
N ALA A 32 8.77 7.42 -2.43
CA ALA A 32 9.95 7.86 -1.69
C ALA A 32 9.67 8.00 -0.18
N ARG A 33 8.47 8.47 0.18
CA ARG A 33 8.12 8.80 1.56
C ARG A 33 7.56 7.63 2.37
N LEU A 34 6.62 6.87 1.80
CA LEU A 34 5.89 5.75 2.43
C LEU A 34 5.51 4.70 1.36
N PRO A 35 6.48 3.91 0.86
CA PRO A 35 6.23 2.92 -0.19
C PRO A 35 5.22 1.84 0.23
N GLU A 36 5.11 1.52 1.53
CA GLU A 36 4.21 0.49 2.05
C GLU A 36 2.74 0.83 1.75
N ARG A 37 2.38 2.11 1.87
CA ARG A 37 1.01 2.59 1.63
C ARG A 37 0.52 2.35 0.22
N ILE A 38 1.42 2.33 -0.76
CA ILE A 38 1.07 2.07 -2.16
C ILE A 38 0.52 0.66 -2.30
N ILE A 39 1.22 -0.31 -1.73
CA ILE A 39 0.86 -1.73 -1.78
C ILE A 39 -0.37 -1.99 -0.92
N GLU A 40 -0.39 -1.47 0.31
CA GLU A 40 -1.53 -1.56 1.22
C GLU A 40 -2.82 -1.02 0.59
N ALA A 41 -2.76 0.15 -0.04
CA ALA A 41 -3.94 0.75 -0.68
C ALA A 41 -4.42 -0.09 -1.88
N ALA A 42 -3.49 -0.61 -2.69
CA ALA A 42 -3.82 -1.47 -3.82
C ALA A 42 -4.49 -2.78 -3.36
N VAL A 43 -3.89 -3.48 -2.40
CA VAL A 43 -4.43 -4.74 -1.86
C VAL A 43 -5.78 -4.50 -1.17
N LYS A 44 -5.89 -3.45 -0.36
CA LYS A 44 -7.16 -3.09 0.30
C LYS A 44 -8.27 -2.81 -0.69
N GLY A 45 -7.96 -2.20 -1.84
CA GLY A 45 -8.92 -1.94 -2.91
C GLY A 45 -9.42 -3.20 -3.62
N MET A 46 -8.65 -4.30 -3.57
CA MET A 46 -9.03 -5.60 -4.14
C MET A 46 -9.81 -6.49 -3.17
N LEU A 47 -9.94 -6.10 -1.90
CA LEU A 47 -10.67 -6.86 -0.88
C LEU A 47 -12.14 -6.44 -0.79
N PRO A 48 -13.04 -7.34 -0.33
CA PRO A 48 -14.45 -6.99 -0.14
C PRO A 48 -14.61 -5.88 0.89
N ARG A 49 -15.49 -4.90 0.63
CA ARG A 49 -15.69 -3.74 1.51
C ARG A 49 -16.64 -4.04 2.67
N ASN A 50 -16.32 -5.04 3.47
CA ASN A 50 -17.11 -5.49 4.62
C ASN A 50 -16.22 -5.81 5.84
N VAL A 51 -16.82 -6.33 6.91
CA VAL A 51 -16.10 -6.71 8.14
C VAL A 51 -15.05 -7.79 7.87
N LEU A 52 -15.35 -8.75 6.99
CA LEU A 52 -14.40 -9.80 6.62
C LEU A 52 -13.18 -9.22 5.90
N GLY A 53 -13.36 -8.34 4.92
CA GLY A 53 -12.24 -7.69 4.22
C GLY A 53 -11.34 -6.90 5.16
N ARG A 54 -11.92 -6.22 6.16
CA ARG A 54 -11.14 -5.55 7.22
C ARG A 54 -10.32 -6.55 8.05
N ARG A 55 -10.85 -7.75 8.32
CA ARG A 55 -10.12 -8.82 9.03
C ARG A 55 -9.00 -9.40 8.17
N LEU A 56 -9.26 -9.66 6.88
CA LEU A 56 -8.25 -10.15 5.94
C LEU A 56 -7.09 -9.17 5.80
N PHE A 57 -7.39 -7.88 5.68
CA PHE A 57 -6.38 -6.83 5.53
C PHE A 57 -5.38 -6.79 6.69
N ARG A 58 -5.80 -7.12 7.92
CA ARG A 58 -4.90 -7.14 9.10
C ARG A 58 -3.79 -8.20 9.00
N LYS A 59 -3.96 -9.22 8.17
CA LYS A 59 -2.97 -10.28 7.93
C LYS A 59 -1.85 -9.83 7.00
N LEU A 60 -2.06 -8.77 6.21
CA LEU A 60 -1.04 -8.22 5.32
C LEU A 60 0.03 -7.48 6.15
N LYS A 61 1.30 -7.74 5.84
CA LYS A 61 2.47 -7.02 6.37
C LYS A 61 3.34 -6.60 5.18
N VAL A 62 3.59 -5.31 5.05
CA VAL A 62 4.40 -4.74 3.96
C VAL A 62 5.59 -4.03 4.60
N TYR A 63 6.78 -4.25 4.06
CA TYR A 63 8.02 -3.66 4.52
C TYR A 63 8.70 -2.92 3.37
N LYS A 64 9.28 -1.74 3.67
CA LYS A 64 10.08 -0.98 2.69
C LYS A 64 11.41 -1.65 2.33
N GLY A 65 12.00 -2.40 3.27
CA GLY A 65 13.32 -3.03 3.13
C GLY A 65 13.23 -4.52 2.83
N SER A 66 14.40 -5.15 2.73
CA SER A 66 14.55 -6.60 2.55
C SER A 66 14.27 -7.41 3.81
N GLU A 67 14.29 -6.77 4.99
CA GLU A 67 14.14 -7.44 6.28
C GLU A 67 12.72 -7.35 6.84
N HIS A 68 12.32 -8.38 7.57
CA HIS A 68 11.08 -8.43 8.33
C HIS A 68 11.30 -9.05 9.73
N PRO A 69 10.56 -8.63 10.77
CA PRO A 69 10.71 -9.15 12.13
C PRO A 69 10.11 -10.56 12.34
N HIS A 70 9.55 -11.17 11.29
CA HIS A 70 8.73 -12.38 11.39
C HIS A 70 9.50 -13.71 11.27
N ALA A 71 10.76 -13.74 11.69
CA ALA A 71 11.61 -14.95 11.61
C ALA A 71 11.03 -16.13 12.41
N ALA A 72 10.42 -15.85 13.57
CA ALA A 72 9.82 -16.88 14.43
C ALA A 72 8.63 -17.62 13.77
N GLN A 73 7.98 -17.02 12.77
CA GLN A 73 6.88 -17.65 12.04
C GLN A 73 7.34 -18.60 10.92
N GLN A 74 8.66 -18.70 10.67
CA GLN A 74 9.25 -19.54 9.61
C GLN A 74 8.55 -19.38 8.25
N PRO A 75 8.48 -18.14 7.70
CA PRO A 75 7.81 -17.87 6.45
C PRO A 75 8.46 -18.64 5.29
N ARG A 76 7.63 -19.21 4.41
CA ARG A 76 8.09 -19.93 3.21
C ARG A 76 8.11 -18.98 2.01
N PRO A 77 9.17 -18.98 1.19
CA PRO A 77 9.23 -18.15 0.00
C PRO A 77 8.14 -18.56 -1.02
N LEU A 78 7.54 -17.56 -1.67
CA LEU A 78 6.56 -17.75 -2.73
C LEU A 78 7.08 -17.11 -4.02
N SER A 79 7.23 -17.91 -5.08
CA SER A 79 7.58 -17.43 -6.41
C SER A 79 6.33 -17.08 -7.21
N LEU A 80 6.37 -15.95 -7.91
CA LEU A 80 5.34 -15.55 -8.87
C LEU A 80 5.86 -15.89 -10.27
N ASN A 81 5.05 -16.62 -11.04
CA ASN A 81 5.35 -17.01 -12.43
C ASN A 81 5.07 -15.86 -13.40
#